data_AF-A0A658NJX5-F1
#
_entry.id   AF-A0A658NJX5-F1
#
_cell.length_a   1.000
_cell.length_b   1.000
_cell.length_c   1.000
_cell.angle_alpha   90.00
_cell.angle_beta   90.00
_cell.angle_gamma   90.00
#
_symmetry.space_group_name_H-M   'P 1'
#
loop_
_entity.id
_entity.type
_entity.pdbx_description
1 polymer ?
#
loop_
_entity_poly.entity_id
_entity_poly.type
_entity_poly.pdbx_seq_one_letter_code
_entity_poly.pdbx_strand_id
1 'polypeptide(L)' 'VDLKIIGIFSRAPEAFTILAKNPAISSVKDLKGKKIVGPKGTLLHQLLIAALARDGLKPTDVEFLSMGLMEGVAAMLS' A
#
# COMPACT_ATOMS: atom_id res chain seq x y z
N VAL A 1 8.89 -12.05 -18.01
CA VAL A 1 8.59 -11.30 -19.26
C VAL A 1 9.65 -10.24 -19.40
N ASP A 2 10.22 -10.06 -20.59
CA ASP A 2 11.19 -8.99 -20.86
C ASP A 2 10.42 -7.66 -21.06
N LEU A 3 10.73 -6.65 -20.26
CA LEU A 3 9.99 -5.39 -20.18
C LEU A 3 10.97 -4.21 -20.34
N LYS A 4 10.67 -3.29 -21.27
CA LYS A 4 11.45 -2.09 -21.53
C LYS A 4 10.68 -0.84 -21.09
N ILE A 5 11.33 0.04 -20.31
CA ILE A 5 10.80 1.37 -20.00
C ILE A 5 10.99 2.28 -21.21
N ILE A 6 9.90 2.83 -21.75
CA ILE A 6 9.91 3.73 -22.93
C ILE A 6 9.69 5.21 -22.58
N GLY A 7 9.43 5.53 -21.32
CA GLY A 7 9.24 6.89 -20.84
C GLY A 7 8.79 6.93 -19.38
N ILE A 8 9.06 8.04 -18.70
CA ILE A 8 8.58 8.32 -17.33
C ILE A 8 7.93 9.70 -17.37
N PHE A 9 6.61 9.75 -17.14
CA PHE A 9 5.86 11.00 -17.19
C PHE A 9 5.80 11.73 -15.82
N SER A 10 5.88 11.00 -14.70
CA SER A 10 5.81 11.58 -13.35
C SER A 10 6.58 10.75 -12.32
N ARG A 11 7.17 11.43 -11.35
CA ARG A 11 7.76 10.85 -10.12
C ARG A 11 7.22 11.65 -8.94
N ALA A 12 6.24 11.10 -8.23
CA ALA A 12 5.59 11.75 -7.10
C ALA A 12 5.79 10.90 -5.83
N PRO A 13 6.97 10.94 -5.21
CA PRO A 13 7.29 10.09 -4.05
C PRO A 13 6.34 10.29 -2.87
N GLU A 14 5.82 11.50 -2.67
CA GLU A 14 4.83 11.80 -1.61
C GLU A 14 3.43 11.21 -1.92
N ALA A 15 3.08 11.09 -3.21
CA ALA A 15 1.78 10.57 -3.63
C ALA A 15 1.70 9.03 -3.60
N PHE A 16 2.84 8.35 -3.64
CA PHE A 16 2.94 6.89 -3.66
C PHE A 16 3.46 6.34 -2.33
N THR A 17 2.71 6.58 -1.25
CA THR A 17 3.11 6.23 0.12
C THR A 17 2.09 5.33 0.81
N ILE A 18 2.55 4.60 1.83
CA ILE A 18 1.68 3.89 2.78
C ILE A 18 1.52 4.81 3.99
N LEU A 19 0.27 5.14 4.33
CA LEU A 19 -0.06 6.02 5.45
C LEU A 19 -0.48 5.19 6.66
N ALA A 20 -0.02 5.59 7.85
CA ALA A 20 -0.45 5.02 9.11
C ALA A 20 -0.68 6.14 10.13
N LYS A 21 -1.82 6.09 10.82
CA LYS A 21 -2.15 7.01 11.92
C LYS A 21 -1.67 6.51 13.28
N ASN A 22 -1.58 5.19 13.45
CA ASN A 22 -1.17 4.57 14.70
C ASN A 22 0.35 4.75 14.90
N PRO A 23 0.81 5.43 15.96
CA PRO A 23 2.24 5.68 16.19
C PRO A 23 3.06 4.40 16.42
N ALA A 24 2.42 3.28 16.76
CA ALA A 24 3.09 1.99 16.88
C ALA A 24 3.42 1.34 15.53
N ILE A 25 2.89 1.87 14.42
CA ILE A 25 3.19 1.40 13.06
C ILE A 25 4.27 2.32 12.49
N SER A 26 5.50 1.83 12.47
CA SER A 26 6.69 2.60 12.04
C SER A 26 7.33 2.04 10.77
N SER A 27 6.98 0.80 10.42
CA SER A 27 7.55 0.06 9.31
C SER A 27 6.52 -0.84 8.64
N VAL A 28 6.86 -1.36 7.45
CA VAL A 28 5.99 -2.31 6.74
C VAL A 28 5.85 -3.62 7.51
N LYS A 29 6.85 -4.03 8.29
CA LYS A 29 6.77 -5.22 9.16
C LYS A 29 5.65 -5.14 10.19
N ASP A 30 5.34 -3.93 10.66
CA ASP A 30 4.29 -3.67 11.65
C ASP A 30 2.88 -3.83 11.08
N LEU A 31 2.75 -3.99 9.75
CA LEU A 31 1.47 -4.20 9.06
C LEU A 31 0.95 -5.62 9.21
N LYS A 32 1.76 -6.58 9.67
CA LYS A 32 1.31 -7.95 9.88
C LYS A 32 0.10 -8.00 10.83
N GLY A 33 -0.96 -8.66 10.40
CA GLY A 33 -2.24 -8.77 11.10
C GLY A 33 -3.04 -7.46 11.16
N LYS A 34 -2.62 -6.41 10.44
CA LYS A 34 -3.36 -5.14 10.38
C LYS A 34 -4.33 -5.12 9.21
N LYS A 35 -5.35 -4.28 9.36
CA LYS A 35 -6.28 -3.92 8.29
C LYS A 35 -5.67 -2.82 7.44
N ILE A 36 -5.68 -3.02 6.13
CA ILE A 36 -5.20 -2.06 5.14
C ILE A 36 -6.34 -1.78 4.18
N VAL A 37 -6.54 -0.50 3.88
CA VAL A 37 -7.63 -0.02 3.02
C VAL A 37 -7.06 0.62 1.77
N GLY A 38 -7.72 0.41 0.63
CA GLY A 38 -7.37 1.08 -0.62
C GLY A 38 -8.01 0.44 -1.85
N PRO A 39 -7.85 1.05 -3.04
CA PRO A 39 -8.49 0.55 -4.25
C PRO A 39 -7.74 -0.65 -4.83
N LYS A 40 -8.40 -1.82 -4.86
CA LYS A 40 -7.84 -3.06 -5.45
C LYS A 40 -7.56 -2.87 -6.95
N GLY A 41 -6.50 -3.50 -7.43
CA GLY A 41 -6.16 -3.53 -8.86
C GLY A 41 -5.46 -2.29 -9.40
N THR A 42 -5.19 -1.30 -8.55
CA THR A 42 -4.44 -0.09 -8.92
C THR A 42 -2.93 -0.27 -8.78
N LEU A 43 -2.14 0.68 -9.29
CA LEU A 43 -0.71 0.78 -9.03
C LEU A 43 -0.41 0.81 -7.52
N LEU A 44 -1.20 1.53 -6.73
CA LEU A 44 -1.03 1.60 -5.27
C LEU A 44 -1.16 0.23 -4.62
N HIS A 45 -2.13 -0.58 -5.05
CA HIS A 45 -2.28 -1.94 -4.58
C HIS A 45 -1.07 -2.82 -4.94
N GLN A 46 -0.49 -2.66 -6.14
CA GLN A 46 0.74 -3.36 -6.52
C GLN A 46 1.96 -2.89 -5.71
N LEU A 47 2.06 -1.59 -5.43
CA LEU A 47 3.13 -1.04 -4.58
C LEU A 47 3.04 -1.56 -3.15
N LEU A 48 1.83 -1.72 -2.60
CA LEU A 48 1.63 -2.38 -1.31
C LEU A 48 2.15 -3.82 -1.32
N ILE A 49 1.76 -4.63 -2.32
CA ILE A 49 2.22 -6.01 -2.45
C ILE A 49 3.75 -6.07 -2.55
N ALA A 50 4.36 -5.20 -3.35
CA ALA A 50 5.82 -5.12 -3.49
C ALA A 50 6.51 -4.70 -2.18
N ALA A 51 5.93 -3.76 -1.43
CA ALA A 51 6.44 -3.33 -0.13
C ALA A 51 6.39 -4.47 0.90
N LEU A 52 5.26 -5.19 0.98
CA LEU A 52 5.12 -6.36 1.85
C LEU A 52 6.18 -7.41 1.51
N ALA A 53 6.33 -7.76 0.23
CA ALA A 53 7.30 -8.75 -0.22
C ALA A 53 8.74 -8.35 0.12
N ARG A 54 9.11 -7.07 -0.06
CA ARG A 54 10.44 -6.54 0.29
C ARG A 54 10.78 -6.76 1.77
N ASP A 55 9.79 -6.66 2.65
CA ASP A 55 9.94 -6.79 4.10
C ASP A 55 9.65 -8.22 4.60
N GLY A 56 9.49 -9.19 3.69
CA GLY A 56 9.30 -10.62 4.00
C GLY A 56 7.87 -11.01 4.37
N LEU A 57 6.88 -10.14 4.10
CA LEU A 57 5.46 -10.40 4.32
C LEU A 57 4.77 -10.90 3.05
N LYS A 58 3.74 -11.72 3.24
CA LYS A 58 2.82 -12.15 2.19
C LYS A 58 1.59 -11.25 2.18
N PRO A 59 0.89 -11.11 1.05
CA PRO A 59 -0.42 -10.44 1.02
C PRO A 59 -1.45 -11.03 2.01
N THR A 60 -1.32 -12.32 2.35
CA THR A 60 -2.17 -12.99 3.34
C THR A 60 -1.81 -12.69 4.80
N ASP A 61 -0.66 -12.05 5.04
CA ASP A 61 -0.27 -11.61 6.39
C ASP A 61 -1.00 -10.32 6.80
N VAL A 62 -1.79 -9.70 5.91
CA VAL A 62 -2.55 -8.47 6.16
C VAL A 62 -4.01 -8.67 5.74
N GLU A 63 -4.93 -7.93 6.35
CA GLU A 63 -6.33 -7.92 5.94
C GLU A 63 -6.57 -6.73 5.01
N PHE A 64 -6.63 -7.00 3.70
CA PHE A 64 -6.89 -5.95 2.70
C PHE A 64 -8.38 -5.77 2.43
N LEU A 65 -8.89 -4.57 2.71
CA LEU A 65 -10.26 -4.16 2.42
C LEU A 65 -10.28 -3.21 1.22
N SER A 66 -10.92 -3.64 0.13
CA SER A 66 -11.03 -2.83 -1.07
C SER A 66 -12.07 -1.74 -0.90
N MET A 67 -11.65 -0.48 -1.00
CA MET A 67 -12.52 0.70 -0.98
C MET A 67 -11.90 1.87 -1.75
N GLY A 68 -12.68 2.92 -2.02
CA GLY A 68 -12.18 4.13 -2.65
C GLY A 68 -11.14 4.85 -1.78
N LEU A 69 -10.29 5.69 -2.39
CA LEU A 69 -9.26 6.43 -1.64
C LEU A 69 -9.87 7.33 -0.55
N MET A 70 -10.93 8.07 -0.88
CA MET A 70 -11.63 8.93 0.07
C MET A 70 -12.24 8.13 1.23
N GLU A 71 -12.84 6.98 0.92
CA GLU A 71 -13.43 6.07 1.92
C GLU A 71 -12.36 5.47 2.83
N GLY A 72 -11.21 5.07 2.26
CA GLY A 72 -10.08 4.55 3.00
C GLY A 72 -9.47 5.58 3.95
N VAL A 73 -9.32 6.83 3.50
CA VAL A 73 -8.89 7.92 4.38
C VAL A 73 -9.91 8.15 5.49
N ALA A 74 -11.21 8.19 5.19
CA ALA A 74 -12.25 8.35 6.21
C ALA A 74 -12.22 7.21 7.26
N ALA A 75 -12.09 5.95 6.81
CA ALA A 75 -12.01 4.79 7.69
C ALA A 75 -10.73 4.75 8.55
N MET A 76 -9.63 5.33 8.07
CA MET A 76 -8.39 5.48 8.85
C MET A 76 -8.51 6.60 9.91
N LEU A 77 -9.31 7.63 9.61
CA LEU A 77 -9.45 8.80 10.46
C LEU A 77 -10.51 8.65 11.56
N SER A 78 -11.53 7.82 11.35
CA SER A 78 -12.51 7.41 12.36
C SER A 78 -11.86 6.66 13.52
#